data_AF-A0A962G319-F1
#
_entry.id   AF-A0A962G319-F1
#
_cell.length_a   1.000
_cell.length_b   1.000
_cell.length_c   1.000
_cell.angle_alpha   90.00
_cell.angle_beta   90.00
_cell.angle_gamma   90.00
#
_symmetry.space_group_name_H-M   'P 1'
#
loop_
_entity.id
_entity.type
_entity.pdbx_description
1 polymer ?
#
loop_
_entity_poly.entity_id
_entity_poly.type
_entity_poly.pdbx_seq_one_letter_code
_entity_poly.pdbx_strand_id
1 'polypeptide(L)'
;MLTELVARAPGSTAEDGGRLLAFGGDADNYPASALTPDPALGQGALLLLPLRLSGNADDVATFSSALEARLFDQGMAGAATALLVQEAFGIELEHARYLTRHDLCAMTAMQYEHAGIGALWPLIESALYEPAGDDSLDADDLPPLRRMGGVLWLGELDDADLRPRLARVFDDASMLEAALRRWPARVVQVEAVLVAHGLNPQRMPLDVGQSLDAISLA
;
A
#
# COMPACT_ATOMS: atom_id res chain seq x y z
N MET A 1 -13.74 6.42 13.89
CA MET A 1 -14.47 5.30 13.27
C MET A 1 -14.23 3.94 13.93
N LEU A 2 -13.16 3.19 13.64
CA LEU A 2 -12.96 1.85 14.25
C LEU A 2 -12.89 1.87 15.78
N THR A 3 -12.25 2.88 16.37
CA THR A 3 -12.22 3.09 17.83
C THR A 3 -13.62 3.25 18.43
N GLU A 4 -14.55 3.90 17.70
CA GLU A 4 -15.93 4.09 18.14
C GLU A 4 -16.72 2.78 18.06
N LEU A 5 -16.48 1.96 17.03
CA LEU A 5 -17.06 0.63 16.92
C LEU A 5 -16.59 -0.27 18.07
N VAL A 6 -15.30 -0.23 18.41
CA VAL A 6 -14.73 -0.96 19.56
C VAL A 6 -15.35 -0.52 20.88
N ALA A 7 -15.54 0.80 21.07
CA ALA A 7 -16.15 1.35 22.29
C ALA A 7 -17.61 0.91 22.47
N ARG A 8 -18.35 0.71 21.37
CA ARG A 8 -19.76 0.28 21.36
C ARG A 8 -19.92 -1.24 21.40
N ALA A 9 -18.84 -2.01 21.25
CA ALA A 9 -18.90 -3.47 21.23
C ALA A 9 -19.30 -4.03 22.60
N PRO A 10 -20.07 -5.14 22.65
CA PRO A 10 -20.43 -5.81 23.90
C PRO A 10 -19.20 -6.16 24.75
N GLY A 11 -19.35 -6.12 26.08
CA GLY A 11 -18.25 -6.41 27.01
C GLY A 11 -17.20 -5.30 27.14
N SER A 12 -17.56 -4.05 26.82
CA SER A 12 -16.69 -2.86 26.97
C SER A 12 -16.37 -2.48 28.41
N THR A 13 -17.11 -3.04 29.38
CA THR A 13 -16.94 -2.83 30.82
C THR A 13 -16.12 -3.92 31.52
N ALA A 14 -15.59 -4.91 30.78
CA ALA A 14 -14.70 -5.92 31.36
C ALA A 14 -13.31 -5.31 31.54
N GLU A 15 -12.99 -4.91 32.78
CA GLU A 15 -11.76 -4.16 33.09
C GLU A 15 -10.46 -4.98 32.96
N ASP A 16 -10.54 -6.31 32.90
CA ASP A 16 -9.37 -7.20 32.84
C ASP A 16 -9.47 -8.22 31.70
N GLY A 17 -8.93 -7.88 30.51
CA GLY A 17 -8.69 -8.87 29.46
C GLY A 17 -8.56 -8.31 28.04
N GLY A 18 -7.73 -8.96 27.23
CA GLY A 18 -7.70 -8.76 25.78
C GLY A 18 -9.02 -9.21 25.14
N ARG A 19 -9.47 -8.52 24.09
CA ARG A 19 -10.73 -8.82 23.39
C ARG A 19 -10.47 -9.03 21.91
N LEU A 20 -11.11 -10.06 21.34
CA LEU A 20 -11.18 -10.27 19.90
C LEU A 20 -12.55 -9.78 19.41
N LEU A 21 -12.53 -8.82 18.49
CA LEU A 21 -13.73 -8.28 17.87
C LEU A 21 -13.67 -8.57 16.37
N ALA A 22 -14.72 -9.20 15.84
CA ALA A 22 -14.90 -9.39 14.41
C ALA A 22 -15.99 -8.43 13.94
N PHE A 23 -15.69 -7.66 12.90
CA PHE A 23 -16.66 -6.82 12.20
C PHE A 23 -16.97 -7.45 10.86
N GLY A 24 -18.24 -7.72 10.61
CA GLY A 24 -18.73 -8.25 9.34
C GLY A 24 -20.07 -7.60 9.01
N GLY A 25 -20.43 -7.63 7.73
CA GLY A 25 -21.75 -7.21 7.25
C GLY A 25 -22.56 -8.40 6.73
N ASP A 26 -23.86 -8.19 6.58
CA ASP A 26 -24.67 -9.00 5.67
C ASP A 26 -24.62 -8.40 4.25
N ALA A 27 -25.33 -9.01 3.29
CA ALA A 27 -25.24 -8.71 1.86
C ALA A 27 -25.21 -7.21 1.50
N ASP A 28 -25.94 -6.37 2.24
CA ASP A 28 -25.97 -4.91 2.02
C ASP A 28 -25.71 -4.09 3.29
N ASN A 29 -25.60 -4.71 4.46
CA ASN A 29 -25.54 -4.01 5.74
C ASN A 29 -24.21 -4.19 6.45
N TYR A 30 -23.34 -3.19 6.36
CA TYR A 30 -22.07 -3.13 7.08
C TYR A 30 -22.18 -2.23 8.32
N PRO A 31 -21.45 -2.55 9.41
CA PRO A 31 -21.55 -1.79 10.67
C PRO A 31 -21.04 -0.34 10.57
N ALA A 32 -20.28 -0.01 9.52
CA ALA A 32 -19.89 1.35 9.18
C ALA A 32 -19.57 1.45 7.68
N SER A 33 -19.79 2.62 7.08
CA SER A 33 -19.56 2.85 5.65
C SER A 33 -18.10 2.63 5.23
N ALA A 34 -17.11 2.95 6.08
CA ALA A 34 -15.72 2.67 5.73
C ALA A 34 -15.31 1.20 5.92
N LEU A 35 -16.23 0.32 6.35
CA LEU A 35 -16.08 -1.14 6.29
C LEU A 35 -16.87 -1.74 5.12
N THR A 36 -17.61 -0.93 4.37
CA THR A 36 -18.23 -1.37 3.12
C THR A 36 -17.14 -1.67 2.10
N PRO A 37 -17.06 -2.88 1.54
CA PRO A 37 -16.09 -3.23 0.52
C PRO A 37 -16.25 -2.35 -0.71
N ASP A 38 -15.12 -1.94 -1.30
CA ASP A 38 -15.14 -1.31 -2.61
C ASP A 38 -15.42 -2.38 -3.69
N PRO A 39 -16.54 -2.30 -4.43
CA PRO A 39 -16.86 -3.28 -5.47
C PRO A 39 -15.80 -3.32 -6.58
N ALA A 40 -15.01 -2.25 -6.78
CA ALA A 40 -13.91 -2.24 -7.74
C ALA A 40 -12.75 -3.18 -7.34
N LEU A 41 -12.64 -3.55 -6.06
CA LEU A 41 -11.56 -4.39 -5.53
C LEU A 41 -11.97 -5.86 -5.36
N GLY A 42 -13.23 -6.22 -5.64
CA GLY A 42 -13.82 -7.53 -5.32
C GLY A 42 -13.41 -8.72 -6.22
N GLN A 43 -12.46 -8.56 -7.15
CA GLN A 43 -12.07 -9.62 -8.11
C GLN A 43 -10.60 -10.07 -7.99
N GLY A 44 -9.92 -9.75 -6.88
CA GLY A 44 -8.54 -10.15 -6.67
C GLY A 44 -8.39 -11.67 -6.47
N ALA A 45 -7.33 -12.26 -7.03
CA ALA A 45 -6.96 -13.66 -6.78
C ALA A 45 -6.45 -13.92 -5.34
N LEU A 46 -6.18 -12.85 -4.59
CA LEU A 46 -5.74 -12.89 -3.19
C LEU A 46 -6.83 -12.27 -2.31
N LEU A 47 -7.42 -13.09 -1.44
CA LEU A 47 -8.34 -12.64 -0.40
C LEU A 47 -7.56 -12.48 0.90
N LEU A 48 -7.70 -11.32 1.55
CA LEU A 48 -7.04 -11.00 2.81
C LEU A 48 -8.08 -10.81 3.91
N LEU A 49 -7.84 -11.43 5.07
CA LEU A 49 -8.56 -11.14 6.30
C LEU A 49 -7.64 -10.33 7.23
N PRO A 50 -7.74 -8.99 7.24
CA PRO A 50 -6.83 -8.16 8.01
C PRO A 50 -7.09 -8.28 9.51
N LEU A 51 -6.02 -8.38 10.29
CA LEU A 51 -6.05 -8.32 11.75
C LEU A 51 -5.51 -6.98 12.22
N ARG A 52 -6.26 -6.28 13.07
CA ARG A 52 -5.82 -5.04 13.71
C ARG A 52 -5.61 -5.27 15.20
N LEU A 53 -4.45 -4.85 15.69
CA LEU A 53 -4.15 -4.79 17.11
C LEU A 53 -4.23 -3.36 17.61
N SER A 54 -4.80 -3.19 18.80
CA SER A 54 -4.96 -1.89 19.44
C SER A 54 -4.91 -2.03 20.95
N GLY A 55 -4.19 -1.12 21.62
CA GLY A 55 -3.98 -1.14 23.06
C GLY A 55 -2.91 -0.14 23.47
N ASN A 56 -2.32 -0.34 24.65
CA ASN A 56 -1.12 0.38 25.05
C ASN A 56 0.01 0.15 24.03
N ALA A 57 0.80 1.18 23.74
CA ALA A 57 1.85 1.13 22.72
C ALA A 57 2.90 0.05 22.98
N ASP A 58 3.33 -0.13 24.23
CA ASP A 58 4.36 -1.11 24.60
C ASP A 58 3.83 -2.55 24.47
N ASP A 59 2.57 -2.77 24.89
CA ASP A 59 1.89 -4.07 24.75
C ASP A 59 1.70 -4.43 23.27
N VAL A 60 1.26 -3.46 22.46
CA VAL A 60 1.09 -3.64 21.01
C VAL A 60 2.43 -3.94 20.34
N ALA A 61 3.50 -3.22 20.67
CA ALA A 61 4.83 -3.47 20.11
C ALA A 61 5.33 -4.88 20.45
N THR A 62 5.15 -5.29 21.70
CA THR A 62 5.54 -6.61 22.21
C THR A 62 4.75 -7.71 21.51
N PHE A 63 3.42 -7.59 21.47
CA PHE A 63 2.56 -8.56 20.82
C PHE A 63 2.81 -8.62 19.32
N SER A 64 2.96 -7.48 18.64
CA SER A 64 3.21 -7.42 17.20
C SER A 64 4.48 -8.18 16.83
N SER A 65 5.55 -8.01 17.60
CA SER A 65 6.81 -8.73 17.38
C SER A 65 6.65 -10.24 17.56
N ALA A 66 5.92 -10.66 18.60
CA ALA A 66 5.65 -12.06 18.86
C ALA A 66 4.72 -12.70 17.81
N LEU A 67 3.72 -11.95 17.33
CA LEU A 67 2.80 -12.37 16.29
C LEU A 67 3.54 -12.57 14.98
N GLU A 68 4.33 -11.59 14.55
CA GLU A 68 5.15 -11.67 13.32
C GLU A 68 6.04 -12.92 13.33
N ALA A 69 6.77 -13.16 14.43
CA ALA A 69 7.61 -14.36 14.56
C ALA A 69 6.80 -15.66 14.42
N ARG A 70 5.63 -15.74 15.06
CA ARG A 70 4.77 -16.94 14.98
C ARG A 70 4.18 -17.14 13.59
N LEU A 71 3.72 -16.09 12.93
CA LEU A 71 3.14 -16.20 11.58
C LEU A 71 4.22 -16.64 10.58
N PHE A 72 5.45 -16.10 10.72
CA PHE A 72 6.60 -16.50 9.91
C PHE A 72 6.91 -18.00 10.05
N ASP A 73 6.96 -18.51 11.29
CA ASP A 73 7.23 -19.93 11.56
C ASP A 73 6.10 -20.85 11.06
N GLN A 74 4.83 -20.40 11.16
CA GLN A 74 3.68 -21.22 10.79
C GLN A 74 3.46 -21.30 9.27
N GLY A 75 3.45 -20.17 8.58
CA GLY A 75 3.26 -20.04 7.12
C GLY A 75 1.90 -20.49 6.58
N MET A 76 1.54 -21.77 6.74
CA MET A 76 0.28 -22.35 6.28
C MET A 76 -0.76 -22.37 7.39
N ALA A 77 -2.00 -21.98 7.06
CA ALA A 77 -3.12 -22.25 7.94
C ALA A 77 -3.42 -23.76 7.95
N GLY A 78 -3.78 -24.29 9.13
CA GLY A 78 -4.16 -25.69 9.26
C GLY A 78 -5.45 -26.01 8.47
N ALA A 79 -5.62 -27.27 8.09
CA ALA A 79 -6.78 -27.73 7.32
C ALA A 79 -8.13 -27.38 7.97
N ALA A 80 -8.22 -27.45 9.31
CA ALA A 80 -9.42 -27.07 10.04
C ALA A 80 -9.75 -25.58 9.88
N THR A 81 -8.75 -24.70 9.92
CA THR A 81 -8.93 -23.26 9.67
C THR A 81 -9.35 -23.01 8.24
N ALA A 82 -8.70 -23.66 7.27
CA ALA A 82 -9.06 -23.52 5.86
C ALA A 82 -10.50 -23.97 5.58
N LEU A 83 -10.92 -25.12 6.13
CA LEU A 83 -12.29 -25.61 6.01
C LEU A 83 -13.29 -24.64 6.63
N LEU A 84 -13.03 -24.15 7.85
CA LEU A 84 -13.89 -23.17 8.52
C LEU A 84 -14.06 -21.89 7.70
N VAL A 85 -12.98 -21.37 7.11
CA VAL A 85 -13.00 -20.17 6.28
C VAL A 85 -13.82 -20.40 5.00
N GLN A 86 -13.63 -21.54 4.34
CA GLN A 86 -14.42 -21.89 3.14
C GLN A 86 -15.91 -22.02 3.48
N GLU A 87 -16.27 -22.70 4.57
CA GLU A 87 -17.65 -22.83 5.03
C GLU A 87 -18.27 -21.48 5.44
N ALA A 88 -17.51 -20.64 6.16
CA ALA A 88 -18.00 -19.37 6.67
C ALA A 88 -18.21 -18.32 5.57
N PHE A 89 -17.35 -18.30 4.54
CA PHE A 89 -17.39 -17.31 3.47
C PHE A 89 -17.97 -17.84 2.15
N GLY A 90 -18.23 -19.14 2.04
CA GLY A 90 -18.74 -19.75 0.80
C GLY A 90 -17.75 -19.65 -0.36
N ILE A 91 -16.45 -19.71 -0.07
CA ILE A 91 -15.36 -19.60 -1.05
C ILE A 91 -14.62 -20.93 -1.17
N GLU A 92 -14.02 -21.18 -2.34
CA GLU A 92 -13.05 -22.26 -2.53
C GLU A 92 -11.63 -21.68 -2.41
N LEU A 93 -10.79 -22.33 -1.60
CA LEU A 93 -9.41 -21.90 -1.37
C LEU A 93 -8.43 -22.97 -1.83
N GLU A 94 -7.50 -22.60 -2.72
CA GLU A 94 -6.37 -23.47 -3.06
C GLU A 94 -5.30 -23.44 -1.96
N HIS A 95 -5.04 -22.25 -1.39
CA HIS A 95 -4.01 -22.02 -0.38
C HIS A 95 -4.52 -21.08 0.71
N ALA A 96 -4.47 -21.52 1.97
CA ALA A 96 -4.71 -20.69 3.13
C ALA A 96 -3.39 -20.45 3.88
N ARG A 97 -2.97 -19.18 3.97
CA ARG A 97 -1.66 -18.80 4.53
C ARG A 97 -1.81 -17.76 5.63
N TYR A 98 -0.97 -17.87 6.65
CA TYR A 98 -0.67 -16.76 7.54
C TYR A 98 0.44 -15.94 6.89
N LEU A 99 0.21 -14.64 6.77
CA LEU A 99 1.17 -13.72 6.17
C LEU A 99 1.60 -12.72 7.23
N THR A 100 2.91 -12.55 7.34
CA THR A 100 3.48 -11.42 8.06
C THR A 100 3.29 -10.13 7.28
N ARG A 101 3.45 -8.98 7.94
CA ARG A 101 3.55 -7.70 7.23
C ARG A 101 4.70 -7.72 6.22
N HIS A 102 5.81 -8.36 6.58
CA HIS A 102 6.97 -8.48 5.71
C HIS A 102 6.67 -9.34 4.47
N ASP A 103 5.92 -10.44 4.59
CA ASP A 103 5.49 -11.25 3.45
C ASP A 103 4.62 -10.44 2.49
N LEU A 104 3.66 -9.67 3.02
CA LEU A 104 2.81 -8.81 2.21
C LEU A 104 3.62 -7.72 1.48
N CYS A 105 4.59 -7.11 2.17
CA CYS A 105 5.50 -6.14 1.55
C CYS A 105 6.31 -6.78 0.43
N ALA A 106 6.92 -7.94 0.68
CA ALA A 106 7.73 -8.66 -0.31
C ALA A 106 6.89 -9.11 -1.52
N MET A 107 5.68 -9.63 -1.29
CA MET A 107 4.76 -9.99 -2.37
C MET A 107 4.39 -8.78 -3.22
N THR A 108 4.06 -7.66 -2.58
CA THR A 108 3.68 -6.42 -3.28
C THR A 108 4.86 -5.88 -4.09
N ALA A 109 6.07 -5.88 -3.53
CA ALA A 109 7.29 -5.51 -4.23
C ALA A 109 7.47 -6.34 -5.51
N MET A 110 7.35 -7.67 -5.44
CA MET A 110 7.45 -8.55 -6.61
C MET A 110 6.36 -8.27 -7.65
N GLN A 111 5.13 -7.95 -7.23
CA GLN A 111 4.06 -7.60 -8.18
C GLN A 111 4.38 -6.29 -8.91
N TYR A 112 4.94 -5.30 -8.22
CA TYR A 112 5.33 -4.04 -8.84
C TYR A 112 6.56 -4.16 -9.72
N GLU A 113 7.52 -5.01 -9.36
CA GLU A 113 8.63 -5.41 -10.22
C GLU A 113 8.09 -5.95 -11.56
N HIS A 114 7.19 -6.93 -11.52
CA HIS A 114 6.59 -7.53 -12.71
C HIS A 114 5.72 -6.55 -13.51
N ALA A 115 5.08 -5.58 -12.84
CA ALA A 115 4.31 -4.53 -13.50
C ALA A 115 5.17 -3.39 -14.07
N GLY A 116 6.50 -3.45 -13.92
CA GLY A 116 7.42 -2.43 -14.42
C GLY A 116 7.30 -1.10 -13.68
N ILE A 117 6.94 -1.15 -12.40
CA ILE A 117 6.85 0.00 -11.47
C ILE A 117 7.51 -0.32 -10.13
N GLY A 118 8.41 -1.32 -10.07
CA GLY A 118 9.08 -1.76 -8.86
C GLY A 118 9.85 -0.65 -8.14
N ALA A 119 10.40 0.30 -8.89
CA ALA A 119 11.11 1.46 -8.34
C ALA A 119 10.22 2.38 -7.47
N LEU A 120 8.89 2.32 -7.57
CA LEU A 120 7.98 3.03 -6.66
C LEU A 120 7.93 2.39 -5.27
N TRP A 121 8.16 1.07 -5.17
CA TRP A 121 7.89 0.33 -3.95
C TRP A 121 8.68 0.83 -2.74
N PRO A 122 10.00 1.11 -2.82
CA PRO A 122 10.75 1.58 -1.65
C PRO A 122 10.17 2.85 -1.01
N LEU A 123 9.69 3.80 -1.83
CA LEU A 123 9.07 5.04 -1.36
C LEU A 123 7.70 4.79 -0.73
N ILE A 124 6.91 3.88 -1.30
CA ILE A 124 5.61 3.48 -0.73
C ILE A 124 5.83 2.77 0.60
N GLU A 125 6.74 1.80 0.63
CA GLU A 125 7.07 1.02 1.80
C GLU A 125 7.56 1.92 2.93
N SER A 126 8.55 2.79 2.69
CA SER A 126 9.03 3.72 3.71
C SER A 126 7.90 4.60 4.26
N ALA A 127 6.97 5.06 3.42
CA ALA A 127 5.83 5.87 3.87
C ALA A 127 4.85 5.09 4.76
N LEU A 128 4.73 3.76 4.60
CA LEU A 128 3.92 2.91 5.47
C LEU A 128 4.54 2.70 6.86
N TYR A 129 5.88 2.66 6.95
CA TYR A 129 6.61 2.44 8.20
C TYR A 129 6.94 3.75 8.93
N GLU A 130 7.27 4.80 8.18
CA GLU A 130 7.67 6.10 8.67
C GLU A 130 6.90 7.20 7.93
N PRO A 131 5.62 7.46 8.27
CA PRO A 131 4.77 8.40 7.53
C PRO A 131 5.36 9.81 7.39
N ALA A 132 6.09 10.29 8.40
CA ALA A 132 6.70 11.62 8.41
C ALA A 132 8.15 11.65 7.84
N GLY A 133 8.64 10.53 7.33
CA GLY A 133 9.98 10.39 6.78
C GLY A 133 10.24 11.26 5.54
N ASP A 134 11.51 11.24 5.13
CA ASP A 134 12.02 12.04 4.02
C ASP A 134 12.77 11.14 3.04
N ASP A 135 12.28 11.08 1.80
CA ASP A 135 12.89 10.32 0.71
C ASP A 135 12.44 10.84 -0.66
N SER A 136 13.19 10.47 -1.69
CA SER A 136 12.89 10.81 -3.07
C SER A 136 13.06 9.62 -3.99
N LEU A 137 12.38 9.71 -5.13
CA LEU A 137 12.55 8.80 -6.26
C LEU A 137 12.83 9.62 -7.51
N ASP A 138 13.98 9.37 -8.12
CA ASP A 138 14.39 10.02 -9.38
C ASP A 138 14.81 8.96 -10.42
N ALA A 139 13.87 8.08 -10.80
CA ALA A 139 14.09 7.07 -11.83
C ALA A 139 13.77 7.63 -13.23
N ASP A 140 14.64 7.41 -14.22
CA ASP A 140 14.53 8.06 -15.54
C ASP A 140 13.20 7.77 -16.27
N ASP A 141 12.57 6.61 -16.04
CA ASP A 141 11.33 6.16 -16.69
C ASP A 141 10.06 6.37 -15.84
N LEU A 142 10.18 7.04 -14.69
CA LEU A 142 9.09 7.41 -13.79
C LEU A 142 9.09 8.92 -13.50
N PRO A 143 7.93 9.54 -13.21
CA PRO A 143 7.92 10.92 -12.74
C PRO A 143 8.70 11.03 -11.42
N PRO A 144 9.49 12.09 -11.23
CA PRO A 144 10.22 12.28 -9.99
C PRO A 144 9.23 12.49 -8.83
N LEU A 145 9.54 11.89 -7.68
CA LEU A 145 8.75 12.00 -6.45
C LEU A 145 9.64 12.48 -5.30
N ARG A 146 9.05 13.25 -4.39
CA ARG A 146 9.69 13.63 -3.12
C ARG A 146 8.68 13.56 -2.01
N ARG A 147 9.05 12.97 -0.90
CA ARG A 147 8.25 12.94 0.32
C ARG A 147 9.05 13.63 1.41
N MET A 148 8.43 14.55 2.13
CA MET A 148 9.05 15.22 3.27
C MET A 148 7.97 15.64 4.26
N GLY A 149 8.15 15.32 5.53
CA GLY A 149 7.22 15.75 6.59
C GLY A 149 5.78 15.22 6.39
N GLY A 150 5.63 14.07 5.74
CA GLY A 150 4.33 13.46 5.45
C GLY A 150 3.58 14.04 4.25
N VAL A 151 4.20 14.97 3.51
CA VAL A 151 3.68 15.45 2.22
C VAL A 151 4.44 14.77 1.10
N LEU A 152 3.73 14.35 0.05
CA LEU A 152 4.29 13.74 -1.15
C LEU A 152 4.09 14.71 -2.33
N TRP A 153 5.14 14.98 -3.09
CA TRP A 153 5.11 15.75 -4.32
C TRP A 153 5.43 14.86 -5.52
N LEU A 154 4.72 15.13 -6.63
CA LEU A 154 4.99 14.57 -7.94
C LEU A 154 5.43 15.69 -8.87
N GLY A 155 6.65 15.57 -9.40
CA GLY A 155 7.21 16.55 -10.31
C GLY A 155 6.65 16.40 -11.73
N GLU A 156 6.12 17.49 -12.28
CA GLU A 156 5.68 17.58 -13.67
C GLU A 156 6.82 18.14 -14.52
N LEU A 157 7.37 17.29 -15.39
CA LEU A 157 8.41 17.63 -16.34
C LEU A 157 7.81 18.21 -17.62
N ASP A 158 8.46 19.24 -18.17
CA ASP A 158 8.18 19.70 -19.52
C ASP A 158 8.85 18.82 -20.59
N ASP A 159 8.55 19.07 -21.87
CA ASP A 159 9.14 18.32 -22.98
C ASP A 159 10.67 18.48 -23.08
N ALA A 160 11.21 19.61 -22.61
CA ALA A 160 12.63 19.93 -22.71
C ALA A 160 13.46 19.10 -21.72
N ASP A 161 12.92 18.80 -20.54
CA ASP A 161 13.53 17.92 -19.54
C ASP A 161 13.16 16.44 -19.73
N LEU A 162 11.93 16.15 -20.18
CA LEU A 162 11.45 14.78 -20.32
C LEU A 162 12.20 13.99 -21.39
N ARG A 163 12.42 14.58 -22.57
CA ARG A 163 13.09 13.89 -23.68
C ARG A 163 14.52 13.45 -23.34
N PRO A 164 15.43 14.31 -22.84
CA PRO A 164 16.77 13.88 -22.49
C PRO A 164 16.79 12.86 -21.35
N ARG A 165 15.82 12.92 -20.43
CA ARG A 165 15.65 11.92 -19.37
C ARG A 165 15.31 10.54 -19.95
N LEU A 166 14.25 10.44 -20.75
CA LEU A 166 13.86 9.18 -21.37
C LEU A 166 14.91 8.63 -22.35
N ALA A 167 15.69 9.48 -23.00
CA ALA A 167 16.78 9.08 -23.89
C ALA A 167 17.94 8.34 -23.17
N ARG A 168 18.01 8.40 -21.82
CA ARG A 168 18.95 7.58 -21.03
C ARG A 168 18.53 6.11 -20.95
N VAL A 169 17.23 5.85 -21.12
CA VAL A 169 16.63 4.51 -21.03
C VAL A 169 16.35 3.93 -22.41
N PHE A 170 15.94 4.76 -23.36
CA PHE A 170 15.56 4.35 -24.72
C PHE A 170 16.52 4.92 -25.76
N ASP A 171 17.40 4.07 -26.29
CA ASP A 171 18.40 4.41 -27.31
C ASP A 171 17.84 4.39 -28.75
N ASP A 172 16.81 3.57 -29.01
CA ASP A 172 16.07 3.57 -30.27
C ASP A 172 15.09 4.77 -30.35
N ALA A 173 15.18 5.52 -31.45
CA ALA A 173 14.35 6.72 -31.67
C ALA A 173 12.85 6.40 -31.69
N SER A 174 12.44 5.25 -32.26
CA SER A 174 11.02 4.88 -32.31
C SER A 174 10.49 4.50 -30.92
N MET A 175 11.31 3.82 -30.11
CA MET A 175 10.99 3.50 -28.71
C MET A 175 10.92 4.76 -27.85
N LEU A 176 11.85 5.70 -27.99
CA LEU A 176 11.83 6.99 -27.30
C LEU A 176 10.56 7.78 -27.62
N GLU A 177 10.21 7.91 -28.90
CA GLU A 177 8.98 8.59 -29.32
C GLU A 177 7.72 7.89 -28.77
N ALA A 178 7.73 6.55 -28.72
CA ALA A 178 6.64 5.80 -28.11
C ALA A 178 6.56 5.98 -26.58
N ALA A 179 7.70 6.13 -25.90
CA ALA A 179 7.75 6.40 -24.46
C ALA A 179 7.23 7.81 -24.15
N LEU A 180 7.68 8.82 -24.91
CA LEU A 180 7.18 10.20 -24.81
C LEU A 180 5.66 10.27 -24.95
N ARG A 181 5.10 9.61 -25.98
CA ARG A 181 3.64 9.55 -26.17
C ARG A 181 2.88 8.88 -25.01
N ARG A 182 3.50 7.92 -24.33
CA ARG A 182 2.89 7.17 -23.21
C ARG A 182 3.11 7.84 -21.86
N TRP A 183 3.96 8.85 -21.79
CA TRP A 183 4.31 9.51 -20.53
C TRP A 183 3.12 10.02 -19.72
N PRO A 184 2.10 10.68 -20.30
CA PRO A 184 0.93 11.12 -19.52
C PRO A 184 0.20 9.95 -18.85
N ALA A 185 0.07 8.82 -19.54
CA ALA A 185 -0.53 7.62 -18.99
C ALA A 185 0.34 7.00 -17.88
N ARG A 186 1.68 7.10 -18.02
CA ARG A 186 2.62 6.67 -16.97
C ARG A 186 2.46 7.50 -15.70
N VAL A 187 2.32 8.83 -15.81
CA VAL A 187 2.08 9.72 -14.67
C VAL A 187 0.79 9.34 -13.95
N VAL A 188 -0.31 9.14 -14.69
CA VAL A 188 -1.59 8.70 -14.12
C VAL A 188 -1.48 7.33 -13.45
N GLN A 189 -0.72 6.39 -14.04
CA GLN A 189 -0.48 5.09 -13.43
C GLN A 189 0.24 5.21 -12.08
N VAL A 190 1.31 6.02 -12.01
CA VAL A 190 2.06 6.25 -10.77
C VAL A 190 1.16 6.88 -9.71
N GLU A 191 0.42 7.93 -10.06
CA GLU A 191 -0.50 8.60 -9.15
C GLU A 191 -1.59 7.66 -8.61
N ALA A 192 -2.18 6.84 -9.48
CA ALA A 192 -3.19 5.87 -9.08
C ALA A 192 -2.64 4.82 -8.09
N VAL A 193 -1.41 4.35 -8.29
CA VAL A 193 -0.75 3.42 -7.37
C VAL A 193 -0.49 4.09 -6.02
N LEU A 194 0.00 5.33 -6.01
CA LEU A 194 0.22 6.08 -4.77
C LEU A 194 -1.09 6.28 -4.00
N VAL A 195 -2.15 6.70 -4.68
CA VAL A 195 -3.48 6.91 -4.08
C VAL A 195 -4.07 5.60 -3.54
N ALA A 196 -3.85 4.46 -4.22
CA ALA A 196 -4.26 3.16 -3.72
C ALA A 196 -3.58 2.77 -2.38
N HIS A 197 -2.40 3.32 -2.09
CA HIS A 197 -1.71 3.18 -0.79
C HIS A 197 -2.03 4.31 0.20
N GLY A 198 -3.00 5.16 -0.11
CA GLY A 198 -3.38 6.30 0.73
C GLY A 198 -2.41 7.48 0.66
N LEU A 199 -1.45 7.47 -0.28
CA LEU A 199 -0.52 8.56 -0.52
C LEU A 199 -1.11 9.49 -1.58
N ASN A 200 -1.37 10.74 -1.20
CA ASN A 200 -2.01 11.72 -2.07
C ASN A 200 -0.96 12.73 -2.57
N PRO A 201 -0.35 12.52 -3.75
CA PRO A 201 0.70 13.40 -4.24
C PRO A 201 0.15 14.77 -4.63
N GLN A 202 0.89 15.82 -4.28
CA GLN A 202 0.69 17.16 -4.80
C GLN A 202 1.53 17.35 -6.06
N ARG A 203 0.89 17.70 -7.16
CA ARG A 203 1.60 17.97 -8.41
C ARG A 203 2.32 19.31 -8.35
N MET A 204 3.55 19.34 -8.85
CA MET A 204 4.38 20.53 -8.88
C MET A 204 5.15 20.60 -10.20
N PRO A 205 5.01 21.68 -10.97
CA PRO A 205 5.88 21.92 -12.13
C PRO A 205 7.33 21.99 -11.70
N LEU A 206 8.21 21.34 -12.46
CA LEU A 206 9.66 21.47 -12.32
C LEU A 206 10.19 22.37 -13.43
N ASP A 207 10.98 23.39 -13.09
CA ASP A 207 11.71 24.17 -14.09
C ASP A 207 12.96 23.40 -14.56
N VAL A 208 13.48 23.81 -15.72
CA VAL A 208 14.67 23.22 -16.36
C VAL A 208 15.83 23.07 -15.38
N GLY A 209 16.25 21.83 -15.16
CA GLY A 209 17.37 21.48 -14.28
C GLY A 209 17.06 21.50 -12.78
N GLN A 210 15.81 21.69 -12.37
CA GLN A 210 15.39 21.50 -10.99
C GLN A 210 15.30 20.01 -10.64
N SER A 211 15.81 19.66 -9.46
CA SER A 211 15.50 18.39 -8.79
C SER A 211 14.53 18.67 -7.65
N LEU A 212 13.62 17.74 -7.39
CA LEU A 212 12.80 17.78 -6.18
C LEU A 212 13.64 17.77 -4.90
N ASP A 213 14.88 17.28 -4.94
CA ASP A 213 15.80 17.31 -3.80
C ASP A 213 16.33 18.71 -3.48
N ALA A 214 16.32 19.63 -4.45
CA ALA A 214 16.72 21.01 -4.26
C ALA A 214 15.59 21.89 -3.68
N ILE A 215 14.39 21.32 -3.56
CA ILE A 215 13.20 22.04 -3.12
C ILE A 215 13.16 22.01 -1.59
N SER A 216 13.83 23.02 -1.01
CA SER A 216 13.63 23.38 0.39
C SER A 216 12.26 24.05 0.50
N LEU A 217 11.25 23.29 0.91
CA LEU A 217 9.96 23.88 1.24
C LEU A 217 10.08 24.53 2.62
N ALA A 218 10.10 25.86 2.59
CA ALA A 218 10.05 26.73 3.76
C ALA A 218 8.78 26.55 4.59
#